data_AF-A0A0L8MI61-F1
#
_entry.id   AF-A0A0L8MI61-F1
#
_cell.length_a   1.000
_cell.length_b   1.000
_cell.length_c   1.000
_cell.angle_alpha   90.00
_cell.angle_beta   90.00
_cell.angle_gamma   90.00
#
_symmetry.space_group_name_H-M   'P 1'
#
loop_
_entity.id
_entity.type
_entity.pdbx_description
1 polymer ?
#
loop_
_entity_poly.entity_id
_entity_poly.type
_entity_poly.pdbx_seq_one_letter_code
_entity_poly.pdbx_strand_id
1 'polypeptide(L)'
;MTASPPATHTHHLAQLNVATLRHPIDDPRIAPFVEMLDPVNAAADGAPGFVWRLVEDGAADATGLRPAGEDVIVNLSVWETREALWDFAYRSGHLESMRRRREWFERHVQAHLVLWWVPAGHLPTVAEALERLADLRTHGPTPRAFTFTSSHTADEAPDAAPVHQAVSAAVPPDGFRRGDEFAGARRSIS
;
A
#
# COMPACT_ATOMS: atom_id res chain seq x y z
N MET A 1 20.33 20.30 -25.93
CA MET A 1 20.42 19.83 -24.53
C MET A 1 19.81 18.45 -24.49
N THR A 2 20.62 17.41 -24.58
CA THR A 2 20.15 16.03 -24.42
C THR A 2 19.93 15.80 -22.92
N ALA A 3 18.67 15.73 -22.50
CA ALA A 3 18.34 15.23 -21.18
C ALA A 3 18.89 13.81 -21.06
N SER A 4 19.69 13.53 -20.03
CA SER A 4 20.06 12.16 -19.71
C SER A 4 18.77 11.38 -19.40
N PRO A 5 18.63 10.13 -19.85
CA PRO A 5 17.51 9.30 -19.42
C PRO A 5 17.52 9.23 -17.88
N PRO A 6 16.35 9.25 -17.22
CA PRO A 6 16.30 9.12 -15.77
C PRO A 6 17.01 7.82 -15.37
N ALA A 7 17.88 7.91 -14.37
CA ALA A 7 18.56 6.74 -13.84
C ALA A 7 17.50 5.73 -13.40
N THR A 8 17.49 4.56 -14.03
CA THR A 8 16.52 3.52 -13.69
C THR A 8 17.04 2.81 -12.44
N HIS A 9 16.40 3.07 -11.30
CA HIS A 9 16.73 2.38 -10.07
C HIS A 9 16.33 0.90 -10.19
N THR A 10 17.22 -0.01 -9.78
CA THR A 10 16.91 -1.46 -9.79
C THR A 10 16.02 -1.87 -8.62
N HIS A 11 15.97 -1.04 -7.59
CA HIS A 11 15.18 -1.21 -6.37
C HIS A 11 14.50 0.10 -6.00
N HIS A 12 13.32 -0.01 -5.42
CA HIS A 12 12.57 1.07 -4.80
C HIS A 12 12.45 0.82 -3.30
N LEU A 13 12.15 1.87 -2.55
CA LEU A 13 11.90 1.80 -1.12
C LEU A 13 10.40 1.73 -0.85
N ALA A 14 9.95 0.65 -0.24
CA ALA A 14 8.61 0.53 0.30
C ALA A 14 8.57 1.02 1.75
N GLN A 15 7.44 1.61 2.12
CA GLN A 15 7.20 2.16 3.45
C GLN A 15 5.77 1.85 3.90
N LEU A 16 5.64 1.27 5.08
CA LEU A 16 4.37 1.12 5.79
C LEU A 16 4.38 2.00 7.04
N ASN A 17 3.25 2.65 7.31
CA ASN A 17 2.95 3.28 8.58
C ASN A 17 1.58 2.79 9.07
N VAL A 18 1.49 2.44 10.35
CA VAL A 18 0.25 2.04 11.01
C VAL A 18 -0.06 3.00 12.16
N ALA A 19 -1.26 3.55 12.18
CA ALA A 19 -1.68 4.54 13.16
C ALA A 19 -3.03 4.17 13.79
N THR A 20 -3.08 4.02 15.12
CA THR A 20 -4.31 3.73 15.86
C THR A 20 -5.01 5.03 16.19
N LEU A 21 -6.24 5.20 15.70
CA LEU A 21 -7.11 6.33 16.01
C LEU A 21 -7.60 6.28 17.45
N ARG A 22 -7.83 7.44 18.05
CA ARG A 22 -8.42 7.58 19.39
C ARG A 22 -9.94 7.43 19.39
N HIS A 23 -10.56 7.64 18.22
CA HIS A 23 -12.00 7.62 18.00
C HIS A 23 -12.27 7.02 16.61
N PRO A 24 -13.48 6.49 16.35
CA PRO A 24 -13.88 6.03 15.03
C PRO A 24 -13.64 7.06 13.93
N ILE A 25 -13.37 6.61 12.70
CA ILE A 25 -13.00 7.51 11.58
C ILE A 25 -14.10 8.52 11.22
N ASP A 26 -15.36 8.18 11.47
CA ASP A 26 -16.55 9.01 11.25
C ASP A 26 -16.86 9.97 12.41
N ASP A 27 -16.09 9.93 13.50
CA ASP A 27 -16.25 10.84 14.62
C ASP A 27 -15.85 12.27 14.22
N PRO A 28 -16.64 13.31 14.58
CA PRO A 28 -16.31 14.71 14.28
C PRO A 28 -14.93 15.17 14.79
N ARG A 29 -14.38 14.51 15.81
CA ARG A 29 -13.02 14.78 16.31
C ARG A 29 -11.92 14.31 15.37
N ILE A 30 -12.22 13.33 14.50
CA ILE A 30 -11.32 12.79 13.47
C ILE A 30 -11.49 13.50 12.13
N ALA A 31 -12.62 14.20 11.89
CA ALA A 31 -12.88 14.92 10.64
C ALA A 31 -11.71 15.82 10.16
N PRO A 32 -11.02 16.61 11.02
CA PRO A 32 -9.88 17.41 10.57
C PRO A 32 -8.69 16.58 10.06
N PHE A 33 -8.54 15.33 10.52
CA PHE A 33 -7.55 14.41 9.97
C PHE A 33 -7.98 13.90 8.59
N VAL A 34 -9.24 13.51 8.43
CA VAL A 34 -9.80 13.06 7.15
C VAL A 34 -9.68 14.15 6.08
N GLU A 35 -9.99 15.40 6.42
CA GLU A 35 -9.86 16.56 5.53
C GLU A 35 -8.42 16.81 5.05
N MET A 36 -7.41 16.36 5.80
CA MET A 36 -6.00 16.48 5.39
C MET A 36 -5.53 15.34 4.49
N LEU A 37 -6.28 14.24 4.36
CA LEU A 37 -5.86 13.09 3.56
C LEU A 37 -5.66 13.48 2.09
N ASP A 38 -6.65 14.12 1.48
CA ASP A 38 -6.61 14.53 0.08
C ASP A 38 -5.41 15.46 -0.22
N PRO A 39 -5.19 16.56 0.51
CA PRO A 39 -4.00 17.40 0.32
C PRO A 39 -2.68 16.65 0.49
N VAL A 40 -2.56 15.76 1.48
CA VAL A 40 -1.33 15.00 1.73
C VAL A 40 -1.08 13.97 0.63
N ASN A 41 -2.12 13.29 0.18
CA ASN A 41 -2.06 12.31 -0.91
C ASN A 41 -1.69 13.00 -2.22
N ALA A 42 -2.32 14.12 -2.55
CA ALA A 42 -1.99 14.91 -3.74
C ALA A 42 -0.53 15.45 -3.68
N ALA A 43 -0.07 15.85 -2.50
CA ALA A 43 1.32 16.26 -2.32
C ALA A 43 2.31 15.10 -2.51
N ALA A 44 1.95 13.88 -2.11
CA ALA A 44 2.75 12.69 -2.37
C ALA A 44 2.76 12.35 -3.86
N ASP A 45 1.59 12.34 -4.51
CA ASP A 45 1.42 12.02 -5.93
C ASP A 45 2.22 12.98 -6.84
N GLY A 46 2.44 14.22 -6.41
CA GLY A 46 3.27 15.22 -7.10
C GLY A 46 4.74 15.29 -6.65
N ALA A 47 5.15 14.48 -5.67
CA ALA A 47 6.50 14.56 -5.12
C ALA A 47 7.54 13.89 -6.05
N PRO A 48 8.73 14.50 -6.24
CA PRO A 48 9.82 13.85 -6.96
C PRO A 48 10.20 12.50 -6.33
N GLY A 49 10.31 11.47 -7.16
CA GLY A 49 10.65 10.11 -6.74
C GLY A 49 9.52 9.35 -6.04
N PHE A 50 8.30 9.86 -6.03
CA PHE A 50 7.13 9.06 -5.66
C PHE A 50 6.79 8.06 -6.77
N VAL A 51 6.55 6.80 -6.40
CA VAL A 51 6.26 5.72 -7.37
C VAL A 51 4.81 5.26 -7.26
N TRP A 52 4.33 5.00 -6.03
CA TRP A 52 3.01 4.43 -5.82
C TRP A 52 2.55 4.57 -4.36
N ARG A 53 1.24 4.54 -4.13
CA ARG A 53 0.62 4.35 -2.81
C ARG A 53 -0.59 3.43 -2.89
N LEU A 54 -0.85 2.75 -1.79
CA LEU A 54 -2.05 1.96 -1.60
C LEU A 54 -3.30 2.87 -1.61
N VAL A 55 -4.27 2.46 -2.40
CA VAL A 55 -5.64 2.99 -2.43
C VAL A 55 -6.59 1.81 -2.39
N GLU A 56 -7.75 1.97 -1.74
CA GLU A 56 -8.84 1.02 -1.88
C GLU A 56 -9.45 1.11 -3.29
N ASP A 57 -9.93 -0.02 -3.82
CA ASP A 57 -10.52 -0.07 -5.14
C ASP A 57 -11.74 0.87 -5.24
N GLY A 58 -11.63 1.87 -6.12
CA GLY A 58 -12.65 2.88 -6.32
C GLY A 58 -12.66 4.01 -5.28
N ALA A 59 -11.67 4.07 -4.39
CA ALA A 59 -11.52 5.13 -3.39
C ALA A 59 -10.33 6.05 -3.67
N ALA A 60 -10.27 7.18 -2.95
CA ALA A 60 -9.16 8.13 -3.02
C ALA A 60 -7.95 7.72 -2.16
N ASP A 61 -8.15 6.87 -1.16
CA ASP A 61 -7.13 6.46 -0.19
C ASP A 61 -7.37 5.04 0.37
N ALA A 62 -6.48 4.59 1.25
CA ALA A 62 -6.54 3.27 1.89
C ALA A 62 -7.24 3.28 3.26
N THR A 63 -7.87 4.40 3.66
CA THR A 63 -8.54 4.52 4.96
C THR A 63 -9.88 3.80 5.02
N GLY A 64 -10.30 3.05 4.00
CA GLY A 64 -11.31 1.99 4.14
C GLY A 64 -10.71 0.62 4.50
N LEU A 65 -9.42 0.40 4.19
CA LEU A 65 -8.73 -0.85 4.47
C LEU A 65 -8.41 -0.91 5.97
N ARG A 66 -9.00 -1.86 6.69
CA ARG A 66 -8.81 -2.10 8.14
C ARG A 66 -8.03 -3.39 8.44
N PRO A 67 -6.86 -3.63 7.81
CA PRO A 67 -6.18 -4.92 7.90
C PRO A 67 -5.53 -5.18 9.27
N ALA A 68 -5.41 -4.15 10.11
CA ALA A 68 -4.78 -4.21 11.42
C ALA A 68 -5.74 -3.86 12.58
N GLY A 69 -7.05 -3.77 12.29
CA GLY A 69 -8.11 -3.43 13.25
C GLY A 69 -8.97 -2.24 12.79
N GLU A 70 -10.20 -2.14 13.31
CA GLU A 70 -11.21 -1.13 12.96
C GLU A 70 -10.78 0.32 13.20
N ASP A 71 -9.89 0.53 14.17
CA ASP A 71 -9.36 1.87 14.51
C ASP A 71 -7.95 2.09 13.93
N VAL A 72 -7.43 1.18 13.10
CA VAL A 72 -6.06 1.28 12.58
C VAL A 72 -6.07 1.77 11.14
N ILE A 73 -5.46 2.94 10.94
CA ILE A 73 -5.14 3.50 9.63
C ILE A 73 -3.82 2.92 9.16
N VAL A 74 -3.79 2.48 7.90
CA VAL A 74 -2.57 2.05 7.22
C VAL A 74 -2.26 3.01 6.08
N ASN A 75 -0.99 3.38 5.96
CA ASN A 75 -0.46 4.04 4.77
C ASN A 75 0.70 3.20 4.25
N LEU A 76 0.61 2.80 2.99
CA LEU A 76 1.62 2.02 2.30
C LEU A 76 2.00 2.75 1.02
N SER A 77 3.30 3.04 0.85
CA SER A 77 3.82 3.78 -0.29
C SER A 77 5.16 3.23 -0.77
N VAL A 78 5.49 3.52 -2.03
CA VAL A 78 6.74 3.14 -2.70
C VAL A 78 7.38 4.39 -3.30
N TRP A 79 8.69 4.49 -3.12
CA TRP A 79 9.52 5.63 -3.52
C TRP A 79 10.77 5.16 -4.24
N GLU A 80 11.29 5.93 -5.17
CA GLU A 80 12.52 5.60 -5.91
C GLU A 80 13.71 5.47 -4.96
N THR A 81 13.78 6.34 -3.95
CA THR A 81 14.89 6.40 -3.01
C THR A 81 14.43 6.74 -1.61
N ARG A 82 15.28 6.46 -0.62
CA ARG A 82 15.07 6.88 0.76
C ARG A 82 15.08 8.39 0.90
N GLU A 83 15.91 9.07 0.13
CA GLU A 83 16.07 10.51 0.13
C GLU A 83 14.79 11.20 -0.37
N ALA A 84 14.17 10.69 -1.43
CA ALA A 84 12.87 11.18 -1.92
C ALA A 84 11.77 11.08 -0.85
N LEU A 85 11.65 9.91 -0.22
CA LEU A 85 10.72 9.70 0.89
C LEU A 85 11.02 10.63 2.08
N TRP A 86 12.31 10.82 2.42
CA TRP A 86 12.71 11.70 3.52
C TRP A 86 12.37 13.16 3.24
N ASP A 87 12.63 13.64 2.03
CA ASP A 87 12.29 15.00 1.61
C ASP A 87 10.77 15.21 1.64
N PHE A 88 9.97 14.23 1.18
CA PHE A 88 8.52 14.29 1.34
C PHE A 88 8.12 14.33 2.82
N ALA A 89 8.60 13.41 3.65
CA ALA A 89 8.16 13.29 5.04
C ALA A 89 8.52 14.51 5.90
N TYR A 90 9.70 15.13 5.66
CA TYR A 90 10.24 16.16 6.56
C TYR A 90 10.40 17.55 5.95
N ARG A 91 10.29 17.71 4.63
CA ARG A 91 10.43 19.01 3.95
C ARG A 91 9.18 19.46 3.18
N SER A 92 8.10 18.67 3.18
CA SER A 92 6.83 19.03 2.54
C SER A 92 5.76 19.51 3.55
N GLY A 93 4.57 19.84 3.03
CA GLY A 93 3.37 20.15 3.82
C GLY A 93 2.92 19.04 4.79
N HIS A 94 3.46 17.82 4.65
CA HIS A 94 3.19 16.70 5.56
C HIS A 94 3.61 16.96 7.02
N LEU A 95 4.52 17.91 7.24
CA LEU A 95 5.03 18.24 8.57
C LEU A 95 3.95 18.78 9.51
N GLU A 96 2.91 19.45 8.98
CA GLU A 96 1.78 19.92 9.77
C GLU A 96 0.96 18.76 10.33
N SER A 97 0.63 17.77 9.49
CA SER A 97 -0.06 16.55 9.91
C SER A 97 0.73 15.80 10.98
N MET A 98 2.05 15.72 10.84
CA MET A 98 2.92 15.10 11.86
C MET A 98 2.93 15.86 13.20
N ARG A 99 2.83 17.19 13.21
CA ARG A 99 2.78 18.00 14.44
C ARG A 99 1.49 17.75 15.22
N ARG A 100 0.38 17.64 14.50
CA ARG A 100 -0.96 17.50 15.08
C ARG A 100 -1.38 16.05 15.29
N ARG A 101 -0.60 15.06 14.82
CA ARG A 101 -0.91 13.62 14.92
C ARG A 101 -1.38 13.15 16.31
N ARG A 102 -0.91 13.77 17.38
CA ARG A 102 -1.31 13.42 18.76
C ARG A 102 -2.77 13.79 19.10
N GLU A 103 -3.40 14.65 18.31
CA GLU A 103 -4.82 14.99 18.44
C GLU A 103 -5.70 13.80 18.07
N TRP A 104 -5.30 13.03 17.05
CA TRP A 104 -6.12 11.96 16.45
C TRP A 104 -5.65 10.55 16.78
N PHE A 105 -4.34 10.37 16.99
CA PHE A 105 -3.75 9.05 17.15
C PHE A 105 -3.28 8.77 18.58
N GLU A 106 -3.38 7.51 18.96
CA GLU A 106 -2.77 6.99 20.16
C GLU A 106 -1.24 7.06 20.07
N ARG A 107 -0.59 7.11 21.22
CA ARG A 107 0.88 7.05 21.26
C ARG A 107 1.31 5.62 20.97
N HIS A 108 2.12 5.44 19.93
CA HIS A 108 2.72 4.14 19.63
C HIS A 108 3.61 3.66 20.78
N VAL A 109 3.31 2.47 21.29
CA VAL A 109 4.13 1.74 22.26
C VAL A 109 5.13 0.79 21.58
N GLN A 110 4.96 0.54 20.29
CA GLN A 110 5.79 -0.33 19.45
C GLN A 110 6.18 0.36 18.14
N ALA A 111 7.06 -0.27 17.36
CA ALA A 111 7.36 0.19 16.00
C ALA A 111 6.06 0.29 15.19
N HIS A 112 5.84 1.44 14.58
CA HIS A 112 4.63 1.79 13.80
C HIS A 112 4.97 2.11 12.33
N LEU A 113 6.26 2.25 12.03
CA LEU A 113 6.78 2.52 10.70
C LEU A 113 7.84 1.48 10.36
N VAL A 114 7.77 0.92 9.17
CA VAL A 114 8.76 0.00 8.62
C VAL A 114 9.09 0.39 7.19
N LEU A 115 10.37 0.24 6.84
CA LEU A 115 10.96 0.46 5.53
C LEU A 115 11.61 -0.84 5.05
N TRP A 116 11.53 -1.12 3.75
CA TRP A 116 12.26 -2.22 3.13
C TRP A 116 12.47 -1.95 1.64
N TRP A 117 13.52 -2.52 1.07
CA TRP A 117 13.77 -2.42 -0.37
C TRP A 117 12.95 -3.48 -1.11
N VAL A 118 12.41 -3.09 -2.25
CA VAL A 118 11.68 -3.95 -3.19
C VAL A 118 12.28 -3.79 -4.58
N PRO A 119 12.27 -4.83 -5.43
CA PRO A 119 12.66 -4.68 -6.83
C PRO A 119 11.84 -3.59 -7.52
N ALA A 120 12.46 -2.83 -8.42
CA ALA A 120 11.73 -1.82 -9.18
C ALA A 120 10.58 -2.47 -9.98
N GLY A 121 9.39 -1.88 -9.89
CA GLY A 121 8.15 -2.43 -10.46
C GLY A 121 7.37 -3.37 -9.53
N HIS A 122 7.92 -3.76 -8.37
CA HIS A 122 7.17 -4.50 -7.36
C HIS A 122 6.28 -3.54 -6.54
N LEU A 123 4.99 -3.86 -6.47
CA LEU A 123 4.02 -3.15 -5.64
C LEU A 123 3.66 -4.04 -4.44
N PRO A 124 4.07 -3.68 -3.21
CA PRO A 124 3.87 -4.53 -2.05
C PRO A 124 2.39 -4.66 -1.70
N THR A 125 2.02 -5.85 -1.24
CA THR A 125 0.68 -6.07 -0.68
C THR A 125 0.60 -5.62 0.77
N VAL A 126 -0.61 -5.39 1.27
CA VAL A 126 -0.84 -5.13 2.70
C VAL A 126 -0.32 -6.27 3.57
N ALA A 127 -0.52 -7.52 3.14
CA ALA A 127 -0.04 -8.70 3.86
C ALA A 127 1.49 -8.71 3.99
N GLU A 128 2.20 -8.46 2.88
CA GLU A 128 3.66 -8.32 2.88
C GLU A 128 4.10 -7.21 3.83
N ALA A 129 3.46 -6.04 3.76
CA ALA A 129 3.81 -4.89 4.59
C ALA A 129 3.64 -5.19 6.09
N LEU A 130 2.57 -5.89 6.48
CA LEU A 130 2.32 -6.30 7.86
C LEU A 130 3.32 -7.36 8.33
N GLU A 131 3.73 -8.30 7.47
CA GLU A 131 4.81 -9.25 7.75
C GLU A 131 6.11 -8.49 8.08
N ARG A 132 6.50 -7.51 7.26
CA ARG A 132 7.70 -6.70 7.50
C ARG A 132 7.64 -5.94 8.81
N LEU A 133 6.48 -5.41 9.16
CA LEU A 133 6.30 -4.74 10.45
C LEU A 133 6.42 -5.70 11.63
N ALA A 134 5.89 -6.92 11.50
CA ALA A 134 6.02 -7.96 12.52
C ALA A 134 7.49 -8.41 12.68
N ASP A 135 8.22 -8.55 11.58
CA ASP A 135 9.65 -8.85 11.59
C ASP A 135 10.45 -7.78 12.34
N LEU A 136 10.20 -6.50 12.04
CA LEU A 136 10.85 -5.37 12.72
C LEU A 136 10.56 -5.36 14.22
N ARG A 137 9.32 -5.66 14.62
CA ARG A 137 8.92 -5.70 16.04
C ARG A 137 9.56 -6.87 16.80
N THR A 138 9.77 -7.99 16.13
CA THR A 138 10.29 -9.22 16.74
C THR A 138 11.81 -9.22 16.82
N HIS A 139 12.48 -8.81 15.74
CA HIS A 139 13.92 -8.95 15.57
C HIS A 139 14.69 -7.63 15.67
N GLY A 140 13.97 -6.49 15.70
CA GLY A 140 14.58 -5.19 15.52
C GLY A 140 14.96 -4.93 14.05
N PRO A 141 15.69 -3.83 13.78
CA PRO A 141 16.08 -3.46 12.42
C PRO A 141 17.00 -4.50 11.77
N THR A 142 16.66 -4.92 10.55
CA THR A 142 17.44 -5.82 9.71
C THR A 142 17.34 -5.38 8.24
N PRO A 143 18.18 -5.89 7.32
CA PRO A 143 18.02 -5.58 5.90
C PRO A 143 16.65 -5.96 5.30
N ARG A 144 15.92 -6.90 5.93
CA ARG A 144 14.55 -7.25 5.55
C ARG A 144 13.52 -6.21 5.95
N ALA A 145 13.72 -5.53 7.06
CA ALA A 145 12.74 -4.63 7.65
C ALA A 145 13.43 -3.67 8.61
N PHE A 146 13.36 -2.38 8.32
CA PHE A 146 14.16 -1.37 9.01
C PHE A 146 13.43 -0.03 9.16
N THR A 147 14.13 0.99 9.68
CA THR A 147 13.56 2.33 9.94
C THR A 147 14.50 3.41 9.42
N PHE A 148 14.06 4.68 9.41
CA PHE A 148 14.97 5.77 9.07
C PHE A 148 16.18 5.87 10.00
N THR A 149 16.02 5.57 11.29
CA THR A 149 17.10 5.67 12.28
C THR A 149 18.12 4.54 12.20
N SER A 150 17.72 3.41 11.63
CA SER A 150 18.57 2.23 11.45
C SER A 150 18.34 1.74 10.03
N SER A 151 19.04 2.33 9.08
CA SER A 151 18.81 2.13 7.65
C SER A 151 19.73 1.07 7.03
N HIS A 152 19.26 0.41 5.98
CA HIS A 152 20.04 -0.49 5.13
C HIS A 152 20.02 -0.04 3.67
N THR A 153 20.97 -0.50 2.87
CA THR A 153 21.04 -0.25 1.42
C THR A 153 20.28 -1.32 0.63
N ALA A 154 20.02 -1.06 -0.65
CA ALA A 154 19.38 -2.01 -1.54
C ALA A 154 20.23 -3.27 -1.75
N ASP A 155 21.56 -3.16 -1.77
CA ASP A 155 22.48 -4.30 -1.90
C ASP A 155 22.46 -5.25 -0.68
N GLU A 156 22.03 -4.76 0.48
CA GLU A 156 21.88 -5.59 1.68
C GLU A 156 20.52 -6.32 1.71
N ALA A 157 19.57 -5.91 0.88
CA ALA A 157 18.25 -6.52 0.86
C ALA A 157 18.37 -7.98 0.40
N PRO A 158 17.72 -8.93 1.09
CA PRO A 158 17.72 -10.29 0.58
C PRO A 158 17.01 -10.32 -0.75
N ASP A 159 17.55 -11.08 -1.71
CA ASP A 159 16.95 -11.32 -3.02
C ASP A 159 15.45 -11.60 -2.84
N ALA A 160 14.62 -10.69 -3.30
CA ALA A 160 13.18 -10.85 -3.26
C ALA A 160 12.84 -11.97 -4.25
N ALA A 161 12.68 -13.19 -3.75
CA ALA A 161 12.07 -14.24 -4.54
C ALA A 161 10.68 -13.75 -4.99
N PRO A 162 10.34 -13.83 -6.29
CA PRO A 162 9.08 -13.31 -6.79
C PRO A 162 7.93 -14.07 -6.11
N VAL A 163 7.17 -13.36 -5.29
CA VAL A 163 5.90 -13.88 -4.76
C VAL A 163 4.88 -13.76 -5.89
N HIS A 164 4.77 -14.79 -6.72
CA HIS A 164 3.72 -14.86 -7.73
C HIS A 164 2.35 -14.76 -7.06
N GLN A 165 1.68 -13.63 -7.27
CA GLN A 165 0.29 -13.43 -6.87
C GLN A 165 -0.60 -14.32 -7.75
N ALA A 166 -0.96 -15.50 -7.25
CA ALA A 166 -1.99 -16.33 -7.86
C ALA A 166 -3.37 -15.76 -7.47
N VAL A 167 -3.86 -14.80 -8.25
CA VAL A 167 -5.30 -14.51 -8.28
C VAL A 167 -5.96 -15.69 -9.00
N SER A 168 -6.46 -16.67 -8.23
CA SER A 168 -7.26 -17.75 -8.78
C SER A 168 -8.68 -17.24 -9.05
N ALA A 169 -8.89 -16.69 -10.25
CA ALA A 169 -10.22 -16.59 -10.83
C ALA A 169 -10.58 -17.96 -11.44
N ALA A 170 -11.18 -18.84 -10.64
CA ALA A 170 -11.82 -20.05 -11.16
C ALA A 170 -13.20 -19.67 -11.71
N VAL A 171 -13.24 -19.25 -12.98
CA VAL A 171 -14.45 -19.29 -13.81
C VAL A 171 -14.49 -20.67 -14.46
N PRO A 172 -15.46 -21.55 -14.15
CA PRO A 172 -15.62 -22.79 -14.90
C PRO A 172 -16.10 -22.50 -16.32
N PRO A 173 -15.63 -23.23 -17.35
CA PRO A 173 -15.99 -22.97 -18.74
C PRO A 173 -17.43 -23.39 -19.06
N ASP A 174 -18.00 -22.58 -19.95
CA ASP A 174 -19.29 -22.66 -20.65
C ASP A 174 -20.00 -24.01 -20.76
N GLY A 175 -21.32 -23.97 -20.51
CA GLY A 175 -22.18 -25.11 -20.77
C GLY A 175 -23.69 -24.85 -20.71
N PHE A 176 -24.21 -23.74 -21.27
CA PHE A 176 -25.64 -23.70 -21.60
C PHE A 176 -25.96 -22.72 -22.75
N ARG A 177 -25.96 -23.24 -24.00
CA ARG A 177 -26.60 -22.55 -25.14
C ARG A 177 -28.12 -22.62 -24.97
N ARG A 178 -28.79 -21.47 -25.11
CA ARG A 178 -30.24 -21.36 -25.29
C ARG A 178 -30.53 -21.04 -26.78
N GLY A 179 -31.56 -21.68 -27.33
CA GLY A 179 -32.11 -21.44 -28.68
C GLY A 179 -32.65 -22.75 -29.26
N ASP A 180 -33.91 -23.10 -28.99
CA ASP A 180 -35.08 -22.81 -29.83
C ASP A 180 -35.16 -23.71 -31.08
N GLU A 181 -36.01 -24.76 -31.05
CA GLU A 181 -36.81 -25.20 -32.20
C GLU A 181 -37.90 -26.20 -31.75
N PHE A 182 -39.14 -25.74 -31.61
CA PHE A 182 -40.34 -26.60 -31.61
C PHE A 182 -41.12 -26.31 -32.89
N ALA A 183 -40.98 -27.17 -33.88
CA ALA A 183 -41.90 -27.32 -35.01
C ALA A 183 -41.89 -28.79 -35.45
N GLY A 184 -43.09 -29.34 -35.64
CA GLY A 184 -43.32 -30.78 -35.68
C GLY A 184 -42.96 -31.48 -36.99
N ALA A 185 -42.93 -32.82 -36.95
CA ALA A 185 -43.84 -33.69 -37.70
C ALA A 185 -43.45 -35.19 -37.62
N ARG A 186 -44.43 -36.00 -37.19
CA ARG A 186 -44.84 -37.34 -37.69
C ARG A 186 -43.78 -38.46 -37.83
N ARG A 187 -44.02 -39.59 -37.15
CA ARG A 187 -44.62 -40.82 -37.72
C ARG A 187 -44.86 -41.94 -36.67
N SER A 188 -45.84 -42.77 -37.01
CA SER A 188 -46.48 -43.88 -36.29
C SER A 188 -45.61 -45.09 -35.94
N ILE A 189 -46.28 -46.07 -35.27
CA ILE A 189 -46.01 -47.51 -35.03
C ILE A 189 -45.90 -47.70 -33.50
N SER A 190 -46.73 -48.44 -32.77
CA SER A 190 -47.72 -49.48 -33.12
C SER A 190 -48.87 -49.50 -32.11
#